data_AF-A0A936RE46-F1
#
_entry.id   AF-A0A936RE46-F1
#
_cell.length_a   1.000
_cell.length_b   1.000
_cell.length_c   1.000
_cell.angle_alpha   90.00
_cell.angle_beta   90.00
_cell.angle_gamma   90.00
#
_symmetry.space_group_name_H-M   'P 1'
#
loop_
_entity.id
_entity.type
_entity.pdbx_description
1 polymer ?
#
loop_
_entity_poly.entity_id
_entity_poly.type
_entity_poly.pdbx_seq_one_letter_code
_entity_poly.pdbx_strand_id
1 'polypeptide(L)'
;MYYNNKLLVANRGLTEKAIVVNLLLDEKAAQHEIVLFAHNLGSIPPNTALIVVTAGEQRFELYSSASLTENAVLVFEYKGK
;
A
#
# COMPACT_ATOMS: atom_id res chain seq x y z
N MET A 1 0.93 -7.23 -0.06
CA MET A 1 1.28 -5.98 -0.76
C MET A 1 2.06 -6.31 -2.02
N TYR A 2 1.61 -5.77 -3.14
CA TYR A 2 2.24 -5.90 -4.46
C TYR A 2 2.62 -4.53 -4.98
N TYR A 3 3.66 -4.46 -5.79
CA TYR A 3 4.04 -3.31 -6.59
C TYR A 3 4.19 -3.73 -8.05
N ASN A 4 3.45 -3.10 -8.97
CA ASN A 4 3.42 -3.47 -10.39
C ASN A 4 3.34 -5.00 -10.58
N ASN A 5 2.37 -5.63 -9.92
CA ASN A 5 2.11 -7.08 -9.90
C ASN A 5 3.22 -7.95 -9.27
N LYS A 6 4.31 -7.37 -8.75
CA LYS A 6 5.36 -8.09 -8.03
C LYS A 6 5.09 -8.09 -6.54
N LEU A 7 5.13 -9.26 -5.91
CA LEU A 7 4.94 -9.39 -4.47
C LEU A 7 6.08 -8.67 -3.71
N LEU A 8 5.71 -7.75 -2.82
CA LEU A 8 6.65 -7.04 -1.95
C LEU A 8 6.63 -7.57 -0.52
N VAL A 9 5.43 -7.72 0.04
CA VAL A 9 5.22 -8.20 1.40
C VAL A 9 4.04 -9.15 1.39
N ALA A 10 4.24 -10.37 1.89
CA ALA A 10 3.19 -11.35 2.12
C ALA A 10 3.07 -11.69 3.61
N ASN A 11 1.88 -12.15 4.01
CA ASN A 11 1.64 -12.79 5.30
C ASN A 11 2.11 -11.95 6.50
N ARG A 12 1.79 -10.65 6.48
CA ARG A 12 1.95 -9.76 7.63
C ARG A 12 0.57 -9.32 8.11
N GLY A 13 0.28 -9.58 9.38
CA GLY A 13 -0.95 -9.12 10.01
C GLY A 13 -0.94 -7.61 10.22
N LEU A 14 -2.13 -7.01 10.27
CA LEU A 14 -2.29 -5.65 10.77
C LEU A 14 -2.05 -5.66 12.28
N THR A 15 -1.14 -4.83 12.74
CA THR A 15 -0.82 -4.64 14.15
C THR A 15 -0.66 -3.14 14.41
N GLU A 16 -0.55 -2.74 15.67
CA GLU A 16 -0.22 -1.36 16.04
C GLU A 16 1.18 -0.94 15.54
N LYS A 17 2.04 -1.91 15.20
CA LYS A 17 3.36 -1.63 14.61
C LYS A 17 3.24 -1.43 13.10
N ALA A 18 3.78 -0.31 12.63
CA ALA A 18 3.84 0.01 11.21
C ALA A 18 4.67 -1.02 10.43
N ILE A 19 4.16 -1.42 9.27
CA ILE A 19 4.93 -2.14 8.26
C ILE A 19 5.57 -1.10 7.36
N VAL A 20 6.89 -0.93 7.45
CA VAL A 20 7.64 0.04 6.64
C VAL A 20 8.29 -0.68 5.46
N VAL A 21 8.07 -0.17 4.25
CA VAL A 21 8.68 -0.69 3.03
C VAL A 21 9.26 0.47 2.23
N ASN A 22 10.56 0.41 1.99
CA ASN A 22 11.27 1.36 1.14
C ASN A 22 11.31 0.79 -0.28
N LEU A 23 10.79 1.56 -1.24
CA LEU A 23 10.71 1.18 -2.65
C LEU A 23 11.44 2.21 -3.48
N LEU A 24 12.28 1.73 -4.41
CA LEU A 24 12.79 2.54 -5.50
C LEU A 24 11.80 2.41 -6.66
N LEU A 25 11.21 3.53 -7.07
CA LEU A 25 10.31 3.56 -8.23
C LEU A 25 11.14 3.42 -9.51
N ASP A 26 10.58 2.74 -10.50
CA ASP A 26 11.17 2.66 -11.84
C ASP A 26 10.93 3.97 -12.60
N GLU A 27 11.96 4.78 -12.78
CA GLU A 27 11.86 6.08 -13.47
C GLU A 27 11.36 5.97 -14.93
N LYS A 28 11.39 4.78 -15.53
CA LYS A 28 10.88 4.53 -16.89
C LYS A 28 9.39 4.22 -16.92
N ALA A 29 8.78 3.94 -15.77
CA ALA A 29 7.35 3.69 -15.67
C ALA A 29 6.61 5.00 -15.39
N ALA A 30 5.62 5.30 -16.23
CA ALA A 30 4.74 6.45 -16.01
C ALA A 30 3.78 6.23 -14.83
N GLN A 31 3.46 4.97 -14.53
CA GLN A 31 2.50 4.58 -13.52
C GLN A 31 3.09 3.51 -12.59
N HIS A 32 2.86 3.72 -11.30
CA HIS A 32 3.24 2.80 -10.24
C HIS A 32 2.00 2.42 -9.45
N GLU A 33 1.69 1.13 -9.42
CA GLU A 33 0.58 0.59 -8.66
C GLU A 33 1.08 -0.14 -7.43
N ILE A 34 0.57 0.23 -6.26
CA ILE A 34 0.74 -0.51 -5.01
C ILE A 34 -0.61 -1.06 -4.59
N VAL A 35 -0.73 -2.38 -4.54
CA VAL A 35 -1.95 -3.07 -4.12
C VAL A 35 -1.76 -3.67 -2.74
N LEU A 36 -2.63 -3.26 -1.82
CA LEU A 36 -2.73 -3.80 -0.47
C LEU A 36 -3.93 -4.76 -0.42
N PHE A 37 -3.62 -6.05 -0.43
CA PHE A 37 -4.58 -7.11 -0.18
C PHE A 37 -4.66 -7.39 1.32
N ALA A 38 -5.86 -7.26 1.89
CA ALA A 38 -6.15 -7.74 3.23
C ALA A 38 -6.37 -9.25 3.18
N HIS A 39 -5.37 -10.02 3.63
CA HIS A 39 -5.52 -11.47 3.77
C HIS A 39 -6.32 -11.87 5.01
N ASN A 40 -6.86 -10.92 5.76
CA ASN A 40 -7.43 -11.17 7.07
C ASN A 40 -8.96 -11.02 7.09
N LEU A 41 -9.64 -12.17 7.21
CA LEU A 41 -10.66 -12.32 8.24
C LEU A 41 -9.99 -12.07 9.60
N GLY A 42 -9.94 -10.82 10.03
CA GLY A 42 -9.81 -10.55 11.46
C GLY A 42 -11.13 -10.93 12.13
N SER A 43 -11.10 -11.40 13.38
CA SER A 43 -12.32 -11.68 14.15
C SER A 43 -13.14 -10.43 14.50
N ILE A 44 -12.58 -9.23 14.28
CA ILE A 44 -13.21 -7.93 14.52
C ILE A 44 -13.19 -7.11 13.22
N PRO A 45 -14.34 -6.96 12.52
CA PRO A 45 -14.49 -6.00 11.43
C PRO A 45 -14.48 -4.55 11.95
N PRO A 46 -14.06 -3.54 11.15
CA PRO A 46 -13.29 -3.59 9.90
C PRO A 46 -11.77 -3.54 10.13
N ASN A 47 -10.98 -4.09 9.20
CA ASN A 47 -9.52 -4.00 9.21
C ASN A 47 -9.09 -2.66 8.60
N THR A 48 -8.99 -1.63 9.44
CA THR A 48 -8.58 -0.28 9.02
C THR A 48 -7.08 -0.07 9.15
N ALA A 49 -6.50 0.70 8.24
CA ALA A 49 -5.11 1.07 8.23
C ALA A 49 -4.92 2.51 7.77
N LEU A 50 -3.94 3.21 8.35
CA LEU A 50 -3.41 4.45 7.80
C LEU A 50 -2.19 4.10 6.94
N ILE A 51 -2.26 4.47 5.67
CA ILE A 51 -1.15 4.31 4.73
C ILE A 51 -0.50 5.68 4.58
N VAL A 52 0.81 5.74 4.86
CA VAL A 52 1.60 6.96 4.72
C VAL A 52 2.63 6.73 3.63
N VAL A 53 2.60 7.57 2.59
CA VAL A 53 3.56 7.55 1.50
C VAL A 53 4.41 8.81 1.58
N THR A 54 5.72 8.62 1.62
CA THR A 54 6.68 9.73 1.59
C THR A 54 7.48 9.65 0.30
N ALA A 55 7.39 10.69 -0.53
CA ALA A 55 8.07 10.81 -1.82
C ALA A 55 8.87 12.12 -1.83
N GLY A 56 10.16 12.04 -1.48
CA GLY A 56 10.97 13.23 -1.21
C GLY A 56 10.41 14.05 -0.05
N GLU A 57 10.08 15.31 -0.30
CA GLU A 57 9.46 16.20 0.71
C GLU A 57 7.93 16.09 0.76
N GLN A 58 7.33 15.31 -0.15
CA GLN A 58 5.87 15.15 -0.21
C GLN A 58 5.42 13.99 0.66
N ARG A 59 4.34 14.20 1.42
CA ARG A 59 3.72 13.18 2.26
C ARG A 59 2.23 13.06 1.94
N PHE A 60 1.80 11.85 1.64
CA PHE A 60 0.41 11.52 1.34
C PHE A 60 -0.11 10.54 2.38
N GLU A 61 -1.35 10.75 2.81
CA GLU A 61 -2.04 9.86 3.75
C GLU A 61 -3.30 9.30 3.09
N LEU A 62 -3.50 8.00 3.23
CA LEU A 62 -4.72 7.33 2.81
C LEU A 62 -5.25 6.49 3.97
N TYR A 63 -6.46 6.78 4.39
CA TYR A 63 -7.21 5.91 5.28
C TYR A 63 -7.81 4.79 4.44
N SER A 64 -7.35 3.56 4.68
CA SER A 64 -7.87 2.37 4.05
C SER A 64 -8.73 1.62 5.05
N SER A 65 -9.93 1.23 4.61
CA SER A 65 -10.68 0.14 5.20
C SER A 65 -10.57 -1.03 4.23
N ALA A 66 -10.18 -2.19 4.73
CA ALA A 66 -10.12 -3.39 3.91
C ALA A 66 -11.00 -4.48 4.53
N SER A 67 -11.69 -5.21 3.65
CA SER A 67 -12.50 -6.38 3.97
C SER A 67 -12.13 -7.51 3.01
N LEU A 68 -12.70 -8.71 3.17
CA LEU A 68 -12.46 -9.81 2.22
C LEU A 68 -12.85 -9.45 0.77
N THR A 69 -13.70 -8.44 0.60
CA THR A 69 -14.22 -7.99 -0.69
C THR A 69 -13.64 -6.66 -1.14
N GLU A 70 -12.93 -5.94 -0.27
CA GLU A 70 -12.40 -4.59 -0.55
C GLU A 70 -10.89 -4.56 -0.38
N ASN A 71 -10.19 -4.28 -1.48
CA ASN A 71 -8.76 -4.03 -1.51
C ASN A 71 -8.50 -2.54 -1.65
N ALA A 72 -7.36 -2.07 -1.12
CA ALA A 72 -6.88 -0.72 -1.36
C ALA A 72 -5.81 -0.72 -2.44
N VAL A 73 -5.97 0.16 -3.42
CA VAL A 73 -5.02 0.37 -4.51
C VAL A 73 -4.54 1.82 -4.45
N LEU A 74 -3.23 1.99 -4.43
CA LEU A 74 -2.59 3.29 -4.59
C LEU A 74 -1.94 3.35 -5.96
N VAL A 75 -2.33 4.35 -6.74
CA VAL A 75 -1.75 4.62 -8.05
C VAL A 75 -0.97 5.92 -7.95
N PHE A 76 0.32 5.86 -8.29
CA PHE A 76 1.17 7.04 -8.44
C PHE A 76 1.43 7.25 -9.92
N GLU A 77 1.13 8.45 -10.40
CA GLU A 77 1.62 8.93 -11.69
C GLU A 77 2.95 9.63 -11.45
N TYR A 78 4.04 9.02 -11.93
CA TYR A 78 5.34 9.67 -11.89
C TYR A 78 5.46 10.64 -13.06
N LYS A 79 5.34 11.93 -12.77
CA LYS A 79 5.70 12.98 -13.72
C LYS A 79 7.20 13.22 -13.59
N GLY A 80 7.97 12.54 -14.44
CA GLY A 80 9.40 12.82 -14.60
C GLY A 80 9.64 14.31 -14.80
N LYS A 81 10.78 14.81 -14.33
CA LYS A 81 11.20 16.19 -14.54
C LYS A 81 11.42 16.49 -16.03
#